data_AF-A0A7U9NCF7-F1
#
_entry.id   AF-A0A7U9NCF7-F1
#
_cell.length_a   1.000
_cell.length_b   1.000
_cell.length_c   1.000
_cell.angle_alpha   90.00
_cell.angle_beta   90.00
_cell.angle_gamma   90.00
#
_symmetry.space_group_name_H-M   'P 1'
#
loop_
_entity.id
_entity.type
_entity.pdbx_description
1 polymer ?
#
loop_
_entity_poly.entity_id
_entity_poly.type
_entity_poly.pdbx_seq_one_letter_code
_entity_poly.pdbx_strand_id
1 'polypeptide(L)'
;MNLSKGLFLGYFDNKMTQEELCASIGVKDTEFEHFLLTEIVKAYKQEDAEMIEYLIFTVFLAEEELNISSFVDILNKLILCKWHNKHEDIALLLQKIRASESIEYLYKAIFLNPAYLEWDDNYAFEKKCIHAIAKCGKQEAVDKLKLLTTNKNEIIRLCAKQQLQKVQHSN
;
A
#
# COMPACT_ATOMS: atom_id res chain seq x y z
N MET A 1 21.83 -6.23 9.55
CA MET A 1 20.50 -6.31 8.91
C MET A 1 20.55 -7.26 7.73
N ASN A 2 19.52 -8.09 7.54
CA ASN A 2 19.42 -9.06 6.44
C ASN A 2 17.96 -9.16 5.98
N LEU A 3 17.66 -8.83 4.73
CA LEU A 3 16.31 -8.96 4.15
C LEU A 3 16.29 -10.01 3.03
N SER A 4 17.11 -11.06 3.10
CA SER A 4 17.15 -12.09 2.04
C SER A 4 15.85 -12.92 1.94
N LYS A 5 15.50 -13.36 0.73
CA LYS A 5 14.38 -14.29 0.49
C LYS A 5 14.47 -15.55 1.35
N GLY A 6 15.67 -16.11 1.53
CA GLY A 6 15.88 -17.30 2.37
C GLY A 6 15.51 -17.10 3.84
N LEU A 7 15.69 -15.88 4.37
CA LEU A 7 15.27 -15.54 5.73
C LEU A 7 13.74 -15.56 5.85
N PHE A 8 13.03 -14.92 4.91
CA PHE A 8 11.57 -14.90 4.89
C PHE A 8 10.96 -16.28 4.65
N LEU A 9 11.52 -17.08 3.73
CA LEU A 9 11.12 -18.46 3.54
C LEU A 9 11.29 -19.27 4.83
N GLY A 10 12.36 -19.05 5.58
CA GLY A 10 12.55 -19.66 6.90
C GLY A 10 11.42 -19.31 7.87
N TYR A 11 11.00 -18.05 7.91
CA TYR A 11 9.86 -17.61 8.73
C TYR A 11 8.53 -18.22 8.29
N PHE A 12 8.19 -18.14 6.99
CA PHE A 12 6.93 -18.69 6.47
C PHE A 12 6.84 -20.22 6.54
N ASP A 13 7.99 -20.91 6.53
CA ASP A 13 8.09 -22.35 6.78
C ASP A 13 8.02 -22.72 8.28
N ASN A 14 7.79 -21.75 9.17
CA ASN A 14 7.79 -21.90 10.63
C ASN A 14 9.13 -22.42 11.20
N LYS A 15 10.25 -22.10 10.53
CA LYS A 15 11.62 -22.43 11.01
C LYS A 15 12.19 -21.38 11.96
N MET A 16 11.52 -20.23 12.09
CA MET A 16 11.84 -19.19 13.06
C MET A 16 10.57 -18.47 13.52
N THR A 17 10.60 -17.89 14.71
CA THR A 17 9.51 -17.06 15.24
C THR A 17 9.55 -15.65 14.66
N GLN A 18 8.52 -14.86 14.94
CA GLN A 18 8.48 -13.46 14.54
C GLN A 18 9.56 -12.64 15.28
N GLU A 19 9.81 -12.92 16.56
CA GLU A 19 10.87 -12.27 17.34
C GLU A 19 12.25 -12.55 16.75
N GLU A 20 12.50 -13.79 16.34
CA GLU A 20 13.73 -14.20 15.67
C GLU A 20 13.91 -13.52 14.31
N LEU A 21 12.82 -13.38 13.54
CA LEU A 21 12.82 -12.61 12.30
C LEU A 21 13.16 -11.14 12.57
N CYS A 22 12.46 -10.48 13.51
CA CYS A 22 12.70 -9.08 13.86
C CYS A 22 14.15 -8.82 14.31
N ALA A 23 14.71 -9.73 15.11
CA ALA A 23 16.11 -9.68 15.51
C ALA A 23 17.06 -9.84 14.32
N SER A 24 16.77 -10.76 13.39
CA SER A 24 17.60 -11.05 12.22
C SER A 24 17.60 -9.93 11.18
N ILE A 25 16.44 -9.33 10.91
CA ILE A 25 16.33 -8.19 9.99
C ILE A 25 16.90 -6.91 10.61
N GLY A 26 16.93 -6.85 11.95
CA GLY A 26 17.51 -5.74 12.71
C GLY A 26 16.54 -4.58 12.86
N VAL A 27 15.26 -4.84 13.16
CA VAL A 27 14.21 -3.81 13.24
C VAL A 27 14.58 -2.64 14.18
N LYS A 28 15.29 -2.93 15.27
CA LYS A 28 15.69 -1.95 16.28
C LYS A 28 16.95 -1.15 15.91
N ASP A 29 17.56 -1.44 14.77
CA ASP A 29 18.72 -0.71 14.27
C ASP A 29 18.26 0.66 13.74
N THR A 30 18.98 1.73 14.09
CA THR A 30 18.61 3.09 13.68
C THR A 30 18.67 3.30 12.17
N GLU A 31 19.45 2.48 11.45
CA GLU A 31 19.56 2.52 10.00
C GLU A 31 18.53 1.63 9.28
N PHE A 32 17.68 0.92 10.04
CA PHE A 32 16.75 -0.07 9.48
C PHE A 32 15.76 0.52 8.50
N GLU A 33 15.19 1.70 8.79
CA GLU A 33 14.28 2.39 7.88
C GLU A 33 14.94 2.67 6.52
N HIS A 34 16.15 3.24 6.54
CA HIS A 34 16.89 3.57 5.33
C HIS A 34 17.29 2.31 4.54
N PHE A 35 17.71 1.27 5.26
CA PHE A 35 18.05 -0.01 4.67
C PHE A 35 16.84 -0.67 4.00
N LEU A 36 15.68 -0.70 4.67
CA LEU A 36 14.44 -1.25 4.13
C LEU A 36 14.00 -0.49 2.87
N LEU A 37 14.03 0.85 2.91
CA LEU A 37 13.69 1.67 1.75
C LEU A 37 14.61 1.38 0.56
N THR A 38 15.92 1.22 0.81
CA THR A 38 16.90 0.88 -0.22
C THR A 38 16.59 -0.47 -0.87
N GLU A 39 16.26 -1.49 -0.08
CA GLU A 39 15.90 -2.80 -0.62
C GLU A 39 14.58 -2.78 -1.40
N ILE A 40 13.57 -2.00 -0.98
CA ILE A 40 12.32 -1.81 -1.75
C ILE A 40 12.62 -1.15 -3.09
N VAL A 41 13.43 -0.10 -3.12
CA VAL A 41 13.81 0.60 -4.36
C VAL A 41 14.58 -0.34 -5.29
N LYS A 42 15.44 -1.20 -4.76
CA LYS A 42 16.18 -2.21 -5.53
C LYS A 42 15.24 -3.26 -6.12
N ALA A 43 14.34 -3.83 -5.32
CA ALA A 43 13.35 -4.81 -5.78
C ALA A 43 12.42 -4.21 -6.84
N TYR A 44 12.00 -2.95 -6.67
CA TYR A 44 11.23 -2.19 -7.66
C TYR A 44 11.97 -2.08 -9.01
N LYS A 45 13.25 -1.72 -9.00
CA LYS A 45 14.06 -1.61 -10.24
C LYS A 45 14.26 -2.95 -10.96
N GLN A 46 14.14 -4.06 -10.24
CA GLN A 46 14.29 -5.41 -10.76
C GLN A 46 12.95 -6.08 -11.08
N GLU A 47 11.83 -5.41 -10.81
CA GLU A 47 10.47 -5.97 -10.86
C GLU A 47 10.35 -7.31 -10.09
N ASP A 48 11.08 -7.42 -8.97
CA ASP A 48 11.09 -8.62 -8.14
C ASP A 48 9.84 -8.68 -7.25
N ALA A 49 8.76 -9.23 -7.83
CA ALA A 49 7.45 -9.33 -7.20
C ALA A 49 7.47 -10.04 -5.84
N GLU A 50 8.22 -11.14 -5.75
CA GLU A 50 8.37 -11.94 -4.53
C GLU A 50 9.10 -11.15 -3.45
N MET A 51 10.17 -10.45 -3.83
CA MET A 51 10.89 -9.61 -2.87
C MET A 51 10.02 -8.44 -2.39
N ILE A 52 9.24 -7.80 -3.27
CA ILE A 52 8.28 -6.76 -2.86
C ILE A 52 7.26 -7.30 -1.86
N GLU A 53 6.78 -8.53 -2.04
CA GLU A 53 5.87 -9.14 -1.07
C GLU A 53 6.47 -9.19 0.33
N TYR A 54 7.70 -9.67 0.47
CA TYR A 54 8.38 -9.75 1.76
C TYR A 54 8.72 -8.39 2.35
N LEU A 55 9.12 -7.43 1.52
CA LEU A 55 9.48 -6.10 1.99
C LEU A 55 8.25 -5.29 2.40
N ILE A 56 7.13 -5.39 1.69
CA ILE A 56 5.86 -4.76 2.12
C ILE A 56 5.36 -5.40 3.42
N PHE A 57 5.45 -6.73 3.57
CA PHE A 57 5.18 -7.39 4.85
C PHE A 57 6.07 -6.83 5.97
N THR A 58 7.34 -6.58 5.69
CA THR A 58 8.28 -6.01 6.67
C THR A 58 7.89 -4.59 7.11
N VAL A 59 7.34 -3.76 6.22
CA VAL A 59 6.82 -2.43 6.60
C VAL A 59 5.71 -2.55 7.65
N PHE A 60 4.79 -3.51 7.51
CA PHE A 60 3.76 -3.76 8.53
C PHE A 60 4.33 -4.36 9.80
N LEU A 61 5.26 -5.31 9.68
CA LEU A 61 5.90 -5.96 10.83
C LEU A 61 6.63 -4.96 11.73
N ALA A 62 7.29 -3.97 11.12
CA ALA A 62 8.10 -2.98 11.81
C ALA A 62 7.42 -1.60 11.93
N GLU A 63 6.09 -1.52 11.76
CA GLU A 63 5.37 -0.24 11.70
C GLU A 63 5.57 0.64 12.93
N GLU A 64 5.72 0.05 14.12
CA GLU A 64 5.98 0.79 15.37
C GLU A 64 7.38 1.42 15.45
N GLU A 65 8.31 0.93 14.62
CA GLU A 65 9.74 1.29 14.63
C GLU A 65 10.11 2.11 13.38
N LEU A 66 9.15 2.35 12.48
CA LEU A 66 9.34 3.04 11.20
C LEU A 66 8.53 4.34 11.13
N ASN A 67 9.12 5.39 10.56
CA ASN A 67 8.33 6.44 9.95
C ASN A 67 7.83 5.95 8.59
N ILE A 68 6.65 5.34 8.56
CA ILE A 68 6.04 4.82 7.32
C ILE A 68 5.85 5.89 6.22
N SER A 69 5.87 7.19 6.57
CA SER A 69 5.80 8.28 5.60
C SER A 69 7.04 8.36 4.71
N SER A 70 8.20 7.88 5.16
CA SER A 70 9.44 7.82 4.38
C SER A 70 9.32 6.94 3.13
N PHE A 71 8.31 6.08 3.06
CA PHE A 71 8.07 5.16 1.96
C PHE A 71 7.05 5.70 0.93
N VAL A 72 6.45 6.88 1.15
CA VAL A 72 5.36 7.40 0.32
C VAL A 72 5.68 7.41 -1.17
N ASP A 73 6.88 7.87 -1.54
CA ASP A 73 7.30 8.00 -2.93
C ASP A 73 7.37 6.66 -3.66
N ILE A 74 7.89 5.63 -3.00
CA ILE A 74 8.03 4.30 -3.60
C ILE A 74 6.69 3.55 -3.60
N LEU A 75 5.86 3.71 -2.56
CA LEU A 75 4.51 3.14 -2.49
C LEU A 75 3.60 3.73 -3.60
N ASN A 76 3.69 5.03 -3.85
CA ASN A 76 2.97 5.70 -4.94
C ASN A 76 3.34 5.15 -6.33
N LYS A 77 4.60 4.73 -6.53
CA LYS A 77 5.02 4.08 -7.79
C LYS A 77 4.54 2.64 -7.86
N LEU A 78 4.71 1.88 -6.78
CA LEU A 78 4.34 0.46 -6.71
C LEU A 78 2.83 0.24 -6.90
N ILE A 79 1.95 1.11 -6.37
CA ILE A 79 0.50 0.94 -6.53
C ILE A 79 0.02 1.00 -7.99
N LEU A 80 0.85 1.48 -8.92
CA LEU A 80 0.56 1.52 -10.36
C LEU A 80 1.24 0.38 -11.14
N CYS A 81 1.98 -0.50 -10.48
CA CYS A 81 2.78 -1.56 -11.10
C CYS A 81 2.04 -2.90 -11.15
N LYS A 82 1.79 -3.42 -12.37
CA LYS A 82 1.03 -4.67 -12.56
C LYS A 82 1.83 -5.96 -12.32
N TRP A 83 3.14 -5.88 -12.12
CA TRP A 83 4.02 -7.05 -12.01
C TRP A 83 4.04 -7.68 -10.61
N HIS A 84 3.32 -7.13 -9.62
CA HIS A 84 3.20 -7.70 -8.27
C HIS A 84 1.75 -7.77 -7.79
N ASN A 85 1.53 -8.50 -6.69
CA ASN A 85 0.19 -8.72 -6.13
C ASN A 85 -0.10 -7.97 -4.82
N LYS A 86 0.68 -6.92 -4.50
CA LYS A 86 0.60 -6.21 -3.20
C LYS A 86 -0.23 -4.92 -3.22
N HIS A 87 -1.07 -4.72 -4.23
CA HIS A 87 -1.80 -3.45 -4.42
C HIS A 87 -2.71 -3.09 -3.24
N GLU A 88 -3.40 -4.08 -2.68
CA GLU A 88 -4.30 -3.87 -1.54
C GLU A 88 -3.55 -3.48 -0.26
N ASP A 89 -2.39 -4.07 -0.02
CA ASP A 89 -1.51 -3.77 1.12
C ASP A 89 -0.90 -2.37 0.98
N ILE A 90 -0.46 -2.02 -0.23
CA ILE A 90 0.06 -0.69 -0.54
C ILE A 90 -1.04 0.38 -0.37
N ALA A 91 -2.26 0.12 -0.83
CA ALA A 91 -3.39 1.03 -0.63
C ALA A 91 -3.69 1.26 0.86
N LEU A 92 -3.55 0.22 1.70
CA LEU A 92 -3.70 0.32 3.14
C LEU A 92 -2.57 1.16 3.78
N LEU A 93 -1.31 0.95 3.38
CA LEU A 93 -0.19 1.79 3.84
C LEU A 93 -0.40 3.26 3.48
N LEU A 94 -0.76 3.56 2.22
CA LEU A 94 -1.05 4.93 1.79
C LEU A 94 -2.25 5.54 2.53
N GLN A 95 -3.27 4.74 2.88
CA GLN A 95 -4.38 5.18 3.73
C GLN A 95 -3.93 5.56 5.15
N LYS A 96 -2.96 4.83 5.72
CA LYS A 96 -2.39 5.14 7.04
C LYS A 96 -1.54 6.41 6.99
N ILE A 97 -0.71 6.55 5.96
CA ILE A 97 0.18 7.71 5.74
C ILE A 97 -0.62 9.00 5.47
N ARG A 98 -1.71 8.92 4.69
CA ARG A 98 -2.61 10.06 4.34
C ARG A 98 -1.90 11.21 3.62
N ALA A 99 -0.81 10.93 2.93
CA ALA A 99 -0.05 11.92 2.17
C ALA A 99 -0.85 12.37 0.95
N SER A 100 -0.99 13.69 0.78
CA SER A 100 -1.80 14.27 -0.30
C SER A 100 -1.28 13.98 -1.68
N GLU A 101 0.05 13.89 -1.85
CA GLU A 101 0.67 13.52 -3.11
C GLU A 101 0.22 12.13 -3.59
N SER A 102 -0.31 11.29 -2.71
CA SER A 102 -0.82 9.95 -3.02
C SER A 102 -2.22 9.96 -3.64
N ILE A 103 -2.97 11.07 -3.57
CA ILE A 103 -4.36 11.14 -4.04
C ILE A 103 -4.44 10.81 -5.53
N GLU A 104 -3.56 11.39 -6.35
CA GLU A 104 -3.56 11.14 -7.80
C GLU A 104 -3.16 9.70 -8.13
N TYR A 105 -2.20 9.11 -7.40
CA TYR A 105 -1.79 7.73 -7.61
C TYR A 105 -2.89 6.74 -7.22
N LEU A 106 -3.53 6.95 -6.07
CA LEU A 106 -4.69 6.17 -5.63
C LEU A 106 -5.86 6.31 -6.61
N TYR A 107 -6.08 7.50 -7.17
CA TYR A 107 -7.14 7.71 -8.16
C TYR A 107 -6.85 6.93 -9.45
N LYS A 108 -5.61 6.97 -9.96
CA LYS A 108 -5.19 6.19 -11.14
C LYS A 108 -5.28 4.68 -10.88
N ALA A 109 -4.91 4.24 -9.68
CA ALA A 109 -4.92 2.85 -9.27
C ALA A 109 -6.32 2.21 -9.36
N ILE A 110 -7.40 2.98 -9.12
CA ILE A 110 -8.80 2.51 -9.27
C ILE A 110 -9.11 1.99 -10.69
N PHE A 111 -8.38 2.45 -11.70
CA PHE A 111 -8.58 2.07 -13.09
C PHE A 111 -7.50 1.11 -13.62
N LEU A 112 -6.63 0.62 -12.73
CA LEU A 112 -5.48 -0.18 -13.12
C LEU A 112 -5.88 -1.57 -13.63
N ASN A 113 -6.91 -2.20 -13.04
CA ASN A 113 -7.30 -3.60 -13.26
C ASN A 113 -6.09 -4.56 -13.27
N PRO A 114 -5.52 -4.89 -12.10
CA PRO A 114 -4.50 -5.94 -12.01
C PRO A 114 -5.06 -7.31 -12.38
N ALA A 115 -4.34 -8.10 -13.17
CA ALA A 115 -4.83 -9.38 -13.69
C ALA A 115 -5.20 -10.38 -12.58
N TYR A 116 -4.45 -10.39 -11.46
CA TYR A 116 -4.73 -11.28 -10.34
C TYR A 116 -6.02 -10.93 -9.57
N LEU A 117 -6.62 -9.76 -9.83
CA LEU A 117 -7.88 -9.30 -9.24
C LEU A 117 -9.05 -9.36 -10.23
N GLU A 118 -8.88 -9.90 -11.44
CA GLU A 118 -9.98 -10.00 -12.41
C GLU A 118 -11.19 -10.80 -11.90
N TRP A 119 -10.96 -11.71 -10.96
CA TRP A 119 -12.00 -12.52 -10.30
C TRP A 119 -12.71 -11.79 -9.15
N ASP A 120 -12.26 -10.59 -8.76
CA ASP A 120 -12.82 -9.85 -7.64
C ASP A 120 -14.02 -8.99 -8.05
N ASP A 121 -15.20 -9.62 -8.06
CA ASP A 121 -16.48 -8.93 -8.28
C ASP A 121 -16.80 -7.89 -7.18
N ASN A 122 -16.10 -7.91 -6.04
CA ASN A 122 -16.32 -6.96 -4.94
C ASN A 122 -15.50 -5.67 -5.06
N TYR A 123 -14.58 -5.57 -6.01
CA TYR A 123 -13.71 -4.40 -6.22
C TYR A 123 -13.03 -3.95 -4.91
N ALA A 124 -12.47 -4.90 -4.16
CA ALA A 124 -11.89 -4.68 -2.84
C ALA A 124 -10.72 -3.69 -2.90
N PHE A 125 -9.85 -3.83 -3.91
CA PHE A 125 -8.74 -2.94 -4.15
C PHE A 125 -9.19 -1.51 -4.45
N GLU A 126 -10.13 -1.31 -5.37
CA GLU A 126 -10.63 0.00 -5.75
C GLU A 126 -11.33 0.67 -4.56
N LYS A 127 -12.11 -0.08 -3.78
CA LYS A 127 -12.68 0.43 -2.53
C LYS A 127 -11.58 0.89 -1.58
N LYS A 128 -10.51 0.10 -1.36
CA LYS A 128 -9.38 0.51 -0.52
C LYS A 128 -8.74 1.82 -1.02
N CYS A 129 -8.56 2.00 -2.33
CA CYS A 129 -8.11 3.26 -2.90
C CYS A 129 -9.08 4.43 -2.62
N ILE A 130 -10.39 4.24 -2.79
CA ILE A 130 -11.41 5.28 -2.50
C ILE A 130 -11.37 5.66 -1.01
N HIS A 131 -11.28 4.67 -0.12
CA HIS A 131 -11.13 4.87 1.31
C HIS A 131 -9.83 5.60 1.67
N ALA A 132 -8.73 5.31 0.98
CA ALA A 132 -7.44 6.00 1.16
C ALA A 132 -7.52 7.47 0.72
N ILE A 133 -8.10 7.75 -0.46
CA ILE A 133 -8.34 9.12 -0.95
C ILE A 133 -9.13 9.92 0.08
N ALA A 134 -10.22 9.36 0.60
CA ALA A 134 -11.07 10.02 1.59
C ALA A 134 -10.33 10.39 2.89
N LYS A 135 -9.31 9.61 3.29
CA LYS A 135 -8.51 9.86 4.50
C LYS A 135 -7.43 10.93 4.32
N CYS A 136 -7.08 11.31 3.10
CA CYS A 136 -6.10 12.37 2.84
C CYS A 136 -6.65 13.77 3.17
N GLY A 137 -7.97 13.94 3.35
CA GLY A 137 -8.58 15.10 4.03
C GLY A 137 -8.47 16.46 3.33
N LYS A 138 -8.08 16.53 2.05
CA LYS A 138 -7.92 17.80 1.30
C LYS A 138 -9.04 18.01 0.27
N GLN A 139 -9.19 19.24 -0.21
CA GLN A 139 -10.14 19.59 -1.28
C GLN A 139 -9.94 18.71 -2.54
N GLU A 140 -8.69 18.38 -2.87
CA GLU A 140 -8.36 17.48 -3.97
C GLU A 140 -9.00 16.09 -3.81
N ALA A 141 -9.03 15.53 -2.59
CA ALA A 141 -9.69 14.26 -2.32
C ALA A 141 -11.21 14.35 -2.56
N VAL A 142 -11.84 15.46 -2.13
CA VAL A 142 -13.26 15.72 -2.38
C VAL A 142 -13.54 15.78 -3.88
N ASP A 143 -12.68 16.45 -4.65
CA ASP A 143 -12.85 16.58 -6.10
C ASP A 143 -12.72 15.22 -6.80
N LYS A 144 -11.72 14.40 -6.43
CA LYS A 144 -11.60 13.03 -6.95
C LYS A 144 -12.79 12.15 -6.58
N LEU A 145 -13.27 12.21 -5.34
CA LEU A 145 -14.45 11.46 -4.91
C LEU A 145 -15.70 11.88 -5.70
N LYS A 146 -15.92 13.18 -5.95
CA LYS A 146 -17.02 13.68 -6.80
C LYS A 146 -16.99 13.07 -8.19
N LEU A 147 -15.81 13.03 -8.84
CA LEU A 147 -15.67 12.39 -10.16
C LEU A 147 -16.12 10.92 -10.12
N LEU A 148 -15.70 10.17 -9.09
CA LEU A 148 -16.05 8.76 -8.93
C LEU A 148 -17.54 8.51 -8.65
N THR A 149 -18.30 9.50 -8.16
CA THR A 149 -19.76 9.37 -7.99
C THR A 149 -20.54 9.24 -9.30
N THR A 150 -19.87 9.41 -10.44
CA THR A 150 -20.42 9.21 -11.79
C THR A 150 -19.85 7.98 -12.49
N ASN A 151 -19.04 7.16 -11.80
CA ASN A 151 -18.43 5.97 -12.38
C ASN A 151 -19.50 4.97 -12.89
N LYS A 152 -19.24 4.30 -14.02
CA LYS A 152 -20.14 3.31 -14.62
C LYS A 152 -20.31 2.09 -13.70
N ASN A 153 -19.23 1.65 -13.06
CA ASN A 153 -19.27 0.58 -12.07
C ASN A 153 -20.02 1.05 -10.82
N GLU A 154 -21.08 0.31 -10.47
CA GLU A 154 -21.95 0.66 -9.35
C GLU A 154 -21.26 0.59 -7.99
N ILE A 155 -20.39 -0.41 -7.77
CA ILE A 155 -19.69 -0.60 -6.50
C ILE A 155 -18.75 0.57 -6.23
N ILE A 156 -17.95 0.97 -7.22
CA ILE A 156 -17.07 2.15 -7.15
C ILE A 156 -17.89 3.41 -6.91
N ARG A 157 -18.97 3.59 -7.67
CA ARG A 157 -19.85 4.77 -7.56
C ARG A 157 -20.47 4.91 -6.18
N LEU A 158 -21.01 3.82 -5.63
CA LEU A 158 -21.65 3.82 -4.31
C LEU A 158 -20.62 4.03 -3.19
N CYS A 159 -19.45 3.38 -3.28
CA CYS A 159 -18.36 3.59 -2.32
C CYS A 159 -17.92 5.07 -2.30
N ALA A 160 -17.72 5.66 -3.48
CA ALA A 160 -17.35 7.07 -3.60
C ALA A 160 -18.40 8.01 -3.00
N LYS A 161 -19.69 7.79 -3.26
CA LYS A 161 -20.78 8.58 -2.64
C LYS A 161 -20.77 8.50 -1.12
N GLN A 162 -20.60 7.30 -0.57
CA GLN A 162 -20.53 7.10 0.89
C GLN A 162 -19.32 7.82 1.50
N GLN A 163 -18.14 7.70 0.89
CA GLN A 163 -16.95 8.37 1.41
C GLN A 163 -17.03 9.89 1.25
N LEU A 164 -17.57 10.40 0.14
CA LEU A 164 -17.78 11.83 -0.07
C LEU A 164 -18.68 12.42 1.01
N GLN A 165 -19.80 11.76 1.33
CA GLN A 165 -20.68 12.18 2.42
C GLN A 165 -19.91 12.25 3.75
N LYS A 166 -19.14 11.20 4.09
CA LYS A 166 -18.37 11.19 5.35
C LYS A 166 -17.37 12.34 5.43
N VAL A 167 -16.63 12.62 4.36
CA VAL A 167 -15.65 13.72 4.32
C VAL A 167 -16.35 15.08 4.46
N GLN A 168 -17.50 15.27 3.81
CA GLN A 168 -18.26 16.53 3.89
C GLN A 168 -18.90 16.82 5.24
N HIS A 169 -19.20 15.78 6.05
CA HIS A 169 -19.76 15.95 7.39
C HIS A 169 -18.70 15.97 8.50
N SER A 170 -17.44 15.67 8.17
CA SER A 170 -16.32 15.69 9.12
C SER A 170 -15.54 17.01 9.12
N ASN A 171 -15.91 17.94 8.23
CA ASN A 171 -15.38 19.31 8.13
C ASN A 171 -16.41 20.31 8.67
#